data_AF-A0A7J2LZ52-F1
#
_entry.id   AF-A0A7J2LZ52-F1
#
_cell.length_a   1.000
_cell.length_b   1.000
_cell.length_c   1.000
_cell.angle_alpha   90.00
_cell.angle_beta   90.00
_cell.angle_gamma   90.00
#
_symmetry.space_group_name_H-M   'P 1'
#
loop_
_entity.id
_entity.type
_entity.pdbx_description
1 polymer ?
#
loop_
_entity_poly.entity_id
_entity_poly.type
_entity_poly.pdbx_seq_one_letter_code
_entity_poly.pdbx_strand_id
1 'polypeptide(L)'
;MRVTCPRCGRVEDVELTPELRSEAQESPAGAAILAIDHGDHTLVLMITESGEVASVEVAAKVERGKSVIDRLKVRPIPSKSPPSLDALERDEWRVFALCDGRRTAAEIASILGMPEGMVRLILESLRVRGYLSDILVEVV
;
A
#
# COMPACT_ATOMS: atom_id res chain seq x y z
N MET A 1 -22.22 -3.56 24.48
CA MET A 1 -22.37 -5.00 24.18
C MET A 1 -20.99 -5.60 23.93
N ARG A 2 -20.80 -6.90 24.17
CA ARG A 2 -19.49 -7.56 23.95
C ARG A 2 -19.53 -8.42 22.70
N VAL A 3 -18.57 -8.21 21.79
CA VAL A 3 -18.44 -9.00 20.57
C VAL A 3 -17.05 -9.60 20.51
N THR A 4 -16.97 -10.91 20.25
CA THR A 4 -15.67 -11.59 20.07
C THR A 4 -15.35 -11.69 18.59
N CYS A 5 -14.18 -11.22 18.17
CA CYS A 5 -13.74 -11.38 16.80
C CYS A 5 -13.45 -12.86 16.49
N PRO A 6 -14.08 -13.44 15.45
CA PRO A 6 -13.89 -14.86 15.13
C PRO A 6 -12.50 -15.18 14.56
N ARG A 7 -11.73 -14.17 14.12
CA ARG A 7 -10.37 -14.36 13.58
C ARG A 7 -9.27 -14.35 14.64
N CYS A 8 -9.26 -13.37 15.55
CA CYS A 8 -8.18 -13.22 16.53
C CYS A 8 -8.59 -13.44 17.99
N GLY A 9 -9.88 -13.63 18.27
CA GLY A 9 -10.39 -13.84 19.62
C GLY A 9 -10.37 -12.60 20.53
N ARG A 10 -9.99 -11.41 20.01
CA ARG A 10 -10.15 -10.15 20.77
C ARG A 10 -11.63 -9.89 21.04
N VAL A 11 -11.91 -9.34 22.22
CA VAL A 11 -13.26 -8.97 22.65
C VAL A 11 -13.37 -7.46 22.59
N GLU A 12 -14.32 -6.97 21.80
CA GLU A 12 -14.63 -5.56 21.64
C GLU A 12 -15.86 -5.20 22.47
N ASP A 13 -15.73 -4.16 23.30
CA ASP A 13 -16.85 -3.54 24.00
C ASP A 13 -17.44 -2.45 23.10
N VAL A 14 -18.55 -2.79 22.42
CA VAL A 14 -19.23 -1.94 21.45
C VAL A 14 -20.35 -1.16 22.11
N GLU A 15 -20.31 0.16 22.01
CA GLU A 15 -21.37 1.04 22.48
C GLU A 15 -22.30 1.44 21.32
N LEU A 16 -23.61 1.37 21.54
CA LEU A 16 -24.59 1.83 20.56
C LEU A 16 -24.80 3.35 20.70
N THR A 17 -24.01 4.09 19.93
CA THR A 17 -24.07 5.56 19.89
C THR A 17 -25.34 6.07 19.21
N PRO A 18 -25.75 7.33 19.44
CA PRO A 18 -26.88 7.94 18.76
C PRO A 18 -26.73 7.92 17.22
N GLU A 19 -25.51 8.09 16.71
CA GLU A 19 -25.21 8.09 15.28
C GLU A 19 -25.47 6.71 14.66
N LEU A 20 -25.00 5.63 15.30
CA LEU A 20 -25.25 4.26 14.85
C LEU A 20 -26.76 3.92 14.86
N ARG A 21 -27.54 4.46 15.82
CA ARG A 21 -29.00 4.29 15.81
C ARG A 21 -29.64 5.01 14.63
N SER A 22 -29.23 6.25 14.38
CA SER A 22 -29.75 7.04 13.26
C SER A 22 -29.46 6.34 11.93
N GLU A 23 -28.22 5.85 11.74
CA GLU A 23 -27.83 5.10 10.54
C GLU A 23 -28.65 3.81 10.38
N ALA A 24 -28.91 3.08 11.47
CA ALA A 24 -29.70 1.86 11.42
C ALA A 24 -31.18 2.13 11.05
N GLN A 25 -31.75 3.24 11.54
CA GLN A 25 -33.12 3.66 11.25
C GLN A 25 -33.30 4.16 9.81
N GLU A 26 -32.30 4.85 9.27
CA GLU A 26 -32.33 5.37 7.90
C GLU A 26 -32.00 4.28 6.85
N SER A 27 -31.38 3.18 7.29
CA SER A 27 -31.01 2.06 6.43
C SER A 27 -32.23 1.20 6.06
N PRO A 28 -32.44 0.88 4.77
CA PRO A 28 -33.47 -0.07 4.34
C PRO A 28 -33.34 -1.47 4.95
N ALA A 29 -32.15 -1.82 5.43
CA ALA A 29 -31.86 -3.10 6.09
C ALA A 29 -32.17 -3.08 7.60
N GLY A 30 -32.54 -1.93 8.18
CA GLY A 30 -32.79 -1.78 9.62
C GLY A 30 -31.53 -1.96 10.49
N ALA A 31 -30.34 -1.76 9.91
CA ALA A 31 -29.07 -1.97 10.57
C ALA A 31 -27.98 -1.00 10.07
N ALA A 32 -27.08 -0.63 10.98
CA ALA A 32 -25.87 0.15 10.74
C ALA A 32 -24.65 -0.75 10.66
N ILE A 33 -23.60 -0.30 9.95
CA ILE A 33 -22.34 -1.03 9.82
C ILE A 33 -21.28 -0.36 10.69
N LEU A 34 -20.75 -1.07 11.67
CA LEU A 34 -19.61 -0.65 12.48
C LEU A 34 -18.35 -1.44 12.08
N ALA A 35 -17.31 -0.74 11.68
CA ALA A 35 -16.02 -1.33 11.32
C ALA A 35 -14.96 -1.03 12.40
N ILE A 36 -14.39 -2.08 12.99
CA ILE A 36 -13.37 -1.99 14.05
C ILE A 36 -12.04 -2.54 13.53
N ASP A 37 -10.99 -1.74 13.63
CA ASP A 37 -9.66 -2.09 13.13
C ASP A 37 -8.87 -2.93 14.15
N HIS A 38 -8.49 -4.15 13.76
CA HIS A 38 -7.67 -5.04 14.59
C HIS A 38 -6.18 -5.02 14.23
N GLY A 39 -5.79 -4.24 13.21
CA GLY A 39 -4.44 -4.11 12.68
C GLY A 39 -4.26 -4.87 11.36
N ASP A 40 -4.42 -6.19 11.38
CA ASP A 40 -4.26 -7.10 10.23
C ASP A 40 -5.59 -7.50 9.56
N HIS A 41 -6.71 -7.13 10.16
CA HIS A 41 -8.06 -7.30 9.63
C HIS A 41 -9.01 -6.25 10.21
N THR A 42 -10.18 -6.16 9.59
CA THR A 42 -11.29 -5.33 10.07
C THR A 42 -12.42 -6.24 10.49
N LEU A 43 -12.87 -6.08 11.74
CA LEU A 43 -14.10 -6.66 12.23
C LEU A 43 -15.26 -5.77 11.76
N VAL A 44 -16.20 -6.35 11.04
CA VAL A 44 -17.37 -5.64 10.52
C VAL A 44 -18.60 -6.18 11.24
N LEU A 45 -19.32 -5.30 11.90
CA LEU A 45 -20.52 -5.60 12.66
C LEU A 45 -21.72 -4.96 11.99
N MET A 46 -22.79 -5.72 11.77
CA MET A 46 -24.10 -5.14 11.49
C MET A 46 -24.88 -5.06 12.80
N ILE A 47 -25.29 -3.86 13.16
CA ILE A 47 -25.97 -3.57 14.42
C ILE A 47 -27.36 -3.01 14.11
N THR A 48 -28.39 -3.62 14.67
CA THR A 48 -29.79 -3.17 14.50
C THR A 48 -30.06 -1.89 15.32
N GLU A 49 -31.19 -1.24 15.06
CA GLU A 49 -31.64 -0.09 15.87
C GLU A 49 -31.80 -0.40 17.37
N SER A 50 -32.13 -1.65 17.71
CA SER A 50 -32.28 -2.12 19.09
C SER A 50 -30.92 -2.36 19.78
N GLY A 51 -29.83 -2.37 19.02
CA GLY A 51 -28.48 -2.66 19.52
C GLY A 51 -28.13 -4.14 19.57
N GLU A 52 -28.84 -4.95 18.80
CA GLU A 52 -28.49 -6.35 18.59
C GLU A 52 -27.51 -6.48 17.44
N VAL A 53 -26.59 -7.45 17.54
CA VAL A 53 -25.65 -7.76 16.46
C VAL A 53 -26.33 -8.73 15.50
N ALA A 54 -26.69 -8.24 14.31
CA ALA A 54 -27.29 -9.05 13.27
C ALA A 54 -26.25 -9.94 12.56
N SER A 55 -25.03 -9.44 12.39
CA SER A 55 -23.93 -10.22 11.82
C SER A 55 -22.57 -9.76 12.32
N VAL A 56 -21.61 -10.71 12.32
CA VAL A 56 -20.20 -10.50 12.62
C VAL A 56 -19.39 -11.06 11.47
N GLU A 57 -18.73 -10.19 10.72
CA GLU A 57 -17.89 -10.57 9.59
C GLU A 57 -16.46 -10.09 9.81
N VAL A 58 -15.51 -10.79 9.19
CA VAL A 58 -14.11 -10.38 9.18
C VAL A 58 -13.69 -10.11 7.75
N ALA A 59 -13.44 -8.85 7.45
CA ALA A 59 -12.82 -8.45 6.21
C ALA A 59 -11.30 -8.50 6.37
N ALA A 60 -10.62 -9.19 5.46
CA ALA A 60 -9.18 -8.99 5.33
C ALA A 60 -8.94 -7.51 5.03
N LYS A 61 -8.00 -6.89 5.74
CA LYS A 61 -7.50 -5.58 5.33
C LYS A 61 -6.85 -5.76 3.97
N VAL A 62 -7.58 -5.40 2.91
CA VAL A 62 -6.93 -5.01 1.67
C VAL A 62 -6.13 -3.79 2.08
N GLU A 63 -4.80 -3.88 2.09
CA GLU A 63 -3.93 -2.73 2.36
C GLU A 63 -4.32 -1.61 1.39
N ARG A 64 -5.22 -0.71 1.81
CA ARG A 64 -5.50 0.55 1.13
C ARG A 64 -4.21 1.34 1.22
N GLY A 65 -3.38 1.24 0.20
CA GLY A 65 -2.05 1.85 0.21
C GLY A 65 -1.02 1.19 -0.70
N LYS A 66 -1.23 -0.05 -1.16
CA LYS A 66 -0.42 -0.59 -2.27
C LYS A 66 -1.18 -0.47 -3.57
N SER A 67 -0.95 0.64 -4.28
CA SER A 67 -1.27 0.74 -5.70
C SER A 67 -0.71 -0.49 -6.42
N VAL A 68 -1.27 -0.86 -7.57
CA VAL A 68 -0.65 -1.88 -8.45
C VAL A 68 0.84 -1.58 -8.65
N ILE A 69 1.19 -0.28 -8.69
CA ILE A 69 2.53 0.28 -8.78
C ILE A 69 3.46 -0.15 -7.63
N ASP A 70 2.94 -0.31 -6.42
CA ASP A 70 3.70 -0.70 -5.21
C ASP A 70 3.91 -2.22 -5.12
N ARG A 71 3.19 -2.97 -5.96
CA ARG A 71 3.45 -4.41 -6.19
C ARG A 71 4.48 -4.64 -7.28
N LEU A 72 4.95 -3.61 -7.97
CA LEU A 72 5.94 -3.74 -9.02
C LEU A 72 7.34 -3.55 -8.45
N LYS A 73 8.15 -4.61 -8.47
CA LYS A 73 9.60 -4.51 -8.29
C LYS A 73 10.23 -4.09 -9.60
N VAL A 74 10.84 -2.91 -9.60
CA VAL A 74 11.50 -2.30 -10.76
C VAL A 74 13.01 -2.45 -10.60
N ARG A 75 13.68 -3.18 -11.49
CA ARG A 75 15.11 -3.50 -11.40
C ARG A 75 15.85 -2.98 -12.65
N PRO A 76 16.65 -1.90 -12.53
CA PRO A 76 17.35 -1.32 -13.67
C PRO A 76 18.60 -2.11 -14.05
N ILE A 77 18.81 -2.32 -15.35
CA ILE A 77 20.00 -2.95 -15.91
C ILE A 77 20.81 -1.88 -16.66
N PRO A 78 22.07 -1.61 -16.26
CA PRO A 78 22.89 -0.60 -16.92
C PRO A 78 23.25 -1.04 -18.34
N SER A 79 23.31 -0.09 -19.27
CA SER A 79 23.83 -0.36 -20.60
C SER A 79 25.36 -0.48 -20.56
N LYS A 80 25.94 -1.10 -21.59
CA LYS A 80 27.40 -1.22 -21.73
C LYS A 80 28.08 0.11 -22.10
N SER A 81 27.28 1.13 -22.44
CA SER A 81 27.75 2.42 -22.89
C SER A 81 27.59 3.43 -21.76
N PRO A 82 28.64 3.70 -20.97
CA PRO A 82 28.54 4.62 -19.85
C PRO A 82 28.26 6.05 -20.33
N PRO A 83 27.53 6.87 -19.55
CA PRO A 83 27.36 8.29 -19.81
C PRO A 83 28.71 9.03 -19.79
N SER A 84 28.82 10.13 -20.54
CA SER A 84 29.93 11.07 -20.36
C SER A 84 29.83 11.77 -19.01
N LEU A 85 30.96 12.24 -18.47
CA LEU A 85 31.04 12.79 -17.10
C LEU A 85 30.07 13.97 -16.85
N ASP A 86 29.75 14.70 -17.90
CA ASP A 86 28.87 15.88 -17.94
C ASP A 86 27.42 15.57 -18.35
N ALA A 87 27.10 14.32 -18.70
CA ALA A 87 25.77 13.96 -19.20
C ALA A 87 24.68 13.86 -18.12
N LEU A 88 25.07 13.70 -16.85
CA LEU A 88 24.16 13.43 -15.74
C LEU A 88 24.36 14.44 -14.61
N GLU A 89 23.25 14.83 -13.97
CA GLU A 89 23.30 15.58 -12.73
C GLU A 89 23.72 14.71 -11.54
N ARG A 90 24.02 15.33 -10.39
CA ARG A 90 24.56 14.65 -9.21
C ARG A 90 23.68 13.48 -8.74
N ASP A 91 22.37 13.69 -8.63
CA ASP A 91 21.46 12.64 -8.16
C ASP A 91 21.25 11.55 -9.23
N GLU A 92 21.30 11.91 -10.51
CA GLU A 92 21.26 10.95 -11.61
C GLU A 92 22.49 10.04 -11.60
N TRP A 93 23.68 10.60 -11.35
CA TRP A 93 24.91 9.83 -11.15
C TRP A 93 24.82 8.87 -9.97
N ARG A 94 24.25 9.33 -8.84
CA ARG A 94 24.07 8.50 -7.64
C ARG A 94 23.13 7.33 -7.89
N VAL A 95 22.03 7.55 -8.62
CA VAL A 95 21.10 6.49 -9.02
C VAL A 95 21.77 5.55 -10.01
N PHE A 96 22.40 6.07 -11.07
CA PHE A 96 23.06 5.27 -12.10
C PHE A 96 24.15 4.36 -11.53
N ALA A 97 24.94 4.84 -10.57
CA ALA A 97 25.98 4.06 -9.90
C ALA A 97 25.45 2.82 -9.16
N LEU A 98 24.16 2.78 -8.83
CA LEU A 98 23.53 1.66 -8.15
C LEU A 98 22.73 0.75 -9.10
N CYS A 99 22.60 1.11 -10.38
CA CYS A 99 21.99 0.28 -11.42
C CYS A 99 22.94 -0.87 -11.78
N ASP A 100 22.74 -2.03 -11.17
CA ASP A 100 23.60 -3.21 -11.35
C ASP A 100 22.83 -4.46 -11.83
N GLY A 101 21.55 -4.32 -12.17
CA GLY A 101 20.66 -5.44 -12.49
C GLY A 101 20.35 -6.33 -11.27
N ARG A 102 20.70 -5.93 -10.04
CA ARG A 102 20.44 -6.70 -8.82
C ARG A 102 19.57 -5.94 -7.83
N ARG A 103 19.73 -4.63 -7.73
CA ARG A 103 18.91 -3.79 -6.86
C ARG A 103 17.63 -3.35 -7.55
N THR A 104 16.58 -3.19 -6.75
CA THR A 104 15.31 -2.61 -7.14
C THR A 104 15.30 -1.10 -6.90
N ALA A 105 14.37 -0.37 -7.53
CA ALA A 105 14.17 1.06 -7.32
C ALA A 105 13.93 1.38 -5.84
N ALA A 106 13.18 0.54 -5.12
CA ALA A 106 12.94 0.68 -3.68
C ALA A 106 14.24 0.55 -2.85
N GLU A 107 15.10 -0.42 -3.18
CA GLU A 107 16.40 -0.59 -2.51
C GLU A 107 17.34 0.57 -2.80
N ILE A 108 17.39 1.04 -4.05
CA ILE A 108 18.17 2.21 -4.46
C ILE A 108 17.69 3.46 -3.70
N ALA A 109 16.38 3.67 -3.63
CA ALA A 109 15.76 4.76 -2.90
C ALA A 109 16.13 4.74 -1.41
N SER A 110 16.06 3.57 -0.78
CA SER A 110 16.46 3.37 0.61
C SER A 110 17.94 3.70 0.86
N ILE A 111 18.84 3.23 -0.02
CA ILE A 111 20.29 3.49 0.08
C ILE A 111 20.59 4.99 -0.05
N LEU A 112 19.92 5.68 -0.99
CA LEU A 112 20.20 7.08 -1.28
C LEU A 112 19.46 8.06 -0.37
N GLY A 113 18.53 7.58 0.46
CA GLY A 113 17.64 8.41 1.27
C GLY A 113 16.67 9.25 0.41
N MET A 114 16.26 8.71 -0.75
CA MET A 114 15.41 9.40 -1.72
C MET A 114 14.01 8.79 -1.76
N PRO A 115 12.96 9.54 -2.12
CA PRO A 115 11.66 8.95 -2.42
C PRO A 115 11.73 7.99 -3.60
N GLU A 116 11.10 6.81 -3.50
CA GLU A 116 11.13 5.80 -4.58
C GLU A 116 10.57 6.34 -5.90
N GLY A 117 9.51 7.15 -5.86
CA GLY A 117 8.95 7.78 -7.05
C GLY A 117 9.98 8.66 -7.79
N MET A 118 10.84 9.36 -7.06
CA MET A 118 11.92 10.17 -7.64
C MET A 118 12.98 9.29 -8.30
N VAL A 119 13.36 8.17 -7.66
CA VAL A 119 14.27 7.20 -8.26
C VAL A 119 13.67 6.61 -9.54
N ARG A 120 12.38 6.23 -9.55
CA ARG A 120 11.70 5.73 -10.75
C ARG A 120 11.73 6.74 -11.91
N LEU A 121 11.50 8.03 -11.63
CA LEU A 121 11.60 9.09 -12.64
C LEU A 121 13.01 9.21 -13.23
N ILE A 122 14.04 9.13 -12.38
CA ILE A 122 15.44 9.14 -12.83
C ILE A 122 15.74 7.91 -13.69
N LEU A 123 15.29 6.72 -13.28
CA LEU A 123 15.49 5.48 -14.05
C LEU A 123 14.84 5.56 -15.43
N GLU A 124 13.64 6.13 -15.54
CA GLU A 124 12.99 6.37 -16.83
C GLU A 124 13.79 7.34 -17.70
N SER A 125 14.28 8.44 -17.12
CA SER A 125 15.15 9.39 -17.82
C SER A 125 16.45 8.75 -18.30
N LEU A 126 17.09 7.90 -17.50
CA LEU A 126 18.30 7.15 -17.87
C LEU A 126 18.01 6.13 -18.97
N ARG A 127 16.84 5.47 -18.95
CA ARG A 127 16.41 4.53 -20.00
C ARG A 127 16.20 5.24 -21.33
N VAL A 128 15.45 6.35 -21.34
CA VAL A 128 15.19 7.13 -22.58
C VAL A 128 16.50 7.63 -23.20
N ARG A 129 17.50 7.99 -22.38
CA ARG A 129 18.84 8.40 -22.85
C ARG A 129 19.75 7.24 -23.26
N GLY A 130 19.29 5.99 -23.13
CA GLY A 130 20.05 4.79 -23.53
C GLY A 130 21.14 4.35 -22.54
N TYR A 131 21.15 4.90 -21.33
CA TYR A 131 22.10 4.50 -20.28
C TYR A 131 21.66 3.24 -19.54
N LEU A 132 20.39 2.87 -19.62
CA LEU A 132 19.89 1.57 -19.18
C LEU A 132 19.55 0.71 -20.39
N SER A 133 19.97 -0.55 -20.37
CA SER A 133 19.60 -1.51 -21.42
C SER A 133 18.19 -2.02 -21.24
N ASP A 134 17.73 -2.17 -19.99
CA ASP A 134 16.40 -2.67 -19.68
C ASP A 134 15.98 -2.29 -18.24
N ILE A 135 14.69 -2.42 -17.97
CA ILE A 135 14.08 -2.32 -16.64
C ILE A 135 13.18 -3.54 -16.46
N LEU A 136 13.60 -4.46 -15.60
CA LEU A 136 12.78 -5.63 -15.26
C LEU A 136 11.69 -5.23 -14.28
N VAL A 137 10.47 -5.65 -14.58
CA VAL A 137 9.28 -5.38 -13.76
C VAL A 137 8.68 -6.70 -13.32
N GLU A 138 8.69 -6.97 -12.01
CA GLU A 138 8.10 -8.16 -11.41
C GLU A 138 6.88 -7.76 -10.55
N VAL A 139 5.74 -8.44 -10.73
CA VAL A 139 4.55 -8.25 -9.88
C VAL A 139 4.68 -9.14 -8.65
N VAL A 140 4.47 -8.57 -7.46
CA VAL A 140 4.43 -9.26 -6.17
C VAL A 140 3.00 -9.48 -5.69
#